data_AF-A0A662RPQ8-F1
#
_entry.id   AF-A0A662RPQ8-F1
#
_cell.length_a   1.000
_cell.length_b   1.000
_cell.length_c   1.000
_cell.angle_alpha   90.00
_cell.angle_beta   90.00
_cell.angle_gamma   90.00
#
_symmetry.space_group_name_H-M   'P 1'
#
loop_
_entity.id
_entity.type
_entity.pdbx_description
1 polymer ?
#
loop_
_entity_poly.entity_id
_entity_poly.type
_entity_poly.pdbx_seq_one_letter_code
_entity_poly.pdbx_strand_id
1 'polypeptide(L)'
;MAVQLSGGTVIIDGIKGRDEKLSLEEAAFLLEKGKIKIKGLSIGDFFSRAIATFPAFVVRYIVYRDLKERGYAVRAGRTDFWLYPRGVRQGEKPARYVVHILR
;
A
#
# COMPACT_ATOMS: atom_id res chain seq x y z
N MET A 1 -15.20 -3.57 -12.44
CA MET A 1 -14.52 -2.67 -13.40
C MET A 1 -13.11 -2.42 -12.88
N ALA A 2 -12.16 -2.30 -13.81
CA ALA A 2 -10.87 -3.00 -13.77
C ALA A 2 -9.92 -2.54 -12.65
N VAL A 3 -9.57 -3.45 -11.76
CA VAL A 3 -8.34 -3.34 -10.97
C VAL A 3 -7.19 -3.65 -11.93
N GLN A 4 -6.55 -2.62 -12.48
CA GLN A 4 -5.34 -2.78 -13.26
C GLN A 4 -4.15 -2.90 -12.30
N LEU A 5 -3.64 -4.11 -12.13
CA LEU A 5 -2.41 -4.38 -11.39
C LEU A 5 -1.24 -4.25 -12.35
N SER A 6 -0.59 -3.09 -12.38
CA SER A 6 0.63 -2.89 -13.17
C SER A 6 1.78 -2.48 -12.25
N GLY A 7 2.86 -3.28 -12.24
CA GLY A 7 4.13 -2.91 -11.62
C GLY A 7 4.10 -2.55 -10.14
N GLY A 8 3.20 -3.14 -9.34
CA GLY A 8 3.11 -2.90 -7.89
C GLY A 8 2.18 -1.75 -7.48
N THR A 9 1.45 -1.16 -8.43
CA THR A 9 0.46 -0.11 -8.17
C THR A 9 -0.94 -0.62 -8.51
N VAL A 10 -1.93 -0.25 -7.69
CA VAL A 10 -3.34 -0.49 -7.90
C VAL A 10 -4.01 0.84 -8.20
N ILE A 11 -4.60 0.95 -9.38
CA ILE A 11 -5.53 2.05 -9.67
C ILE A 11 -6.90 1.62 -9.15
N ILE A 12 -7.42 2.31 -8.14
CA ILE A 12 -8.76 2.06 -7.60
C ILE A 12 -9.64 3.24 -8.01
N ASP A 13 -10.45 3.03 -9.06
CA ASP A 13 -11.52 3.96 -9.41
C ASP A 13 -12.61 3.88 -8.33
N GLY A 14 -12.64 4.81 -7.38
CA GLY A 14 -13.74 4.83 -6.40
C GLY A 14 -13.53 5.55 -5.08
N ILE A 15 -12.35 6.13 -4.79
CA ILE A 15 -12.23 7.01 -3.62
C ILE A 15 -12.76 8.39 -4.01
N LYS A 16 -14.03 8.65 -3.67
CA LYS A 16 -14.69 9.95 -3.87
C LYS A 16 -13.77 11.09 -3.40
N GLY A 17 -13.23 11.87 -4.36
CA GLY A 17 -12.39 13.04 -4.11
C GLY A 17 -10.88 12.87 -4.31
N ARG A 18 -10.37 11.69 -4.71
CA ARG A 18 -8.95 11.51 -5.08
C ARG A 18 -8.78 10.48 -6.19
N ASP A 19 -8.30 10.91 -7.36
CA ASP A 19 -7.77 10.05 -8.42
C ASP A 19 -6.37 9.52 -8.04
N GLU A 20 -6.19 9.07 -6.80
CA GLU A 20 -4.87 8.69 -6.27
C GLU A 20 -4.59 7.21 -6.54
N LYS A 21 -3.49 6.97 -7.25
CA LYS A 21 -2.91 5.63 -7.42
C LYS A 21 -2.38 5.12 -6.08
N LEU A 22 -2.89 4.00 -5.60
CA LEU A 22 -2.45 3.38 -4.35
C LEU A 22 -1.42 2.29 -4.64
N SER A 23 -0.46 2.10 -3.72
CA SER A 23 0.38 0.90 -3.77
C SER A 23 -0.44 -0.33 -3.41
N LEU A 24 0.05 -1.53 -3.78
CA LEU A 24 -0.58 -2.79 -3.35
C LEU A 24 -0.70 -2.89 -1.82
N GLU A 25 0.33 -2.44 -1.10
CA GLU A 25 0.38 -2.48 0.36
C GLU A 25 -0.62 -1.53 0.98
N GLU A 26 -0.74 -0.32 0.44
CA GLU A 26 -1.71 0.66 0.92
C GLU A 26 -3.14 0.22 0.64
N ALA A 27 -3.41 -0.30 -0.57
CA ALA A 27 -4.71 -0.87 -0.92
C ALA A 27 -5.08 -2.03 0.00
N ALA A 28 -4.17 -2.98 0.25
CA ALA A 28 -4.38 -4.08 1.19
C ALA A 28 -4.68 -3.57 2.61
N PHE A 29 -3.93 -2.58 3.08
CA PHE A 29 -4.11 -2.04 4.43
C PHE A 29 -5.47 -1.36 4.58
N LEU A 30 -5.89 -0.57 3.59
CA LEU A 30 -7.19 0.09 3.60
C LEU A 30 -8.34 -0.91 3.48
N LEU A 31 -8.17 -1.98 2.69
CA LEU A 31 -9.13 -3.08 2.61
C LEU A 31 -9.26 -3.82 3.94
N GLU A 32 -8.14 -4.20 4.57
CA GLU A 32 -8.09 -4.89 5.86
C GLU A 32 -8.75 -4.05 6.96
N LYS A 33 -8.53 -2.72 6.97
CA LYS A 33 -9.17 -1.81 7.92
C LYS A 33 -10.61 -1.42 7.55
N GLY A 34 -11.17 -1.96 6.46
CA GLY A 34 -12.53 -1.68 6.00
C GLY A 34 -12.75 -0.24 5.51
N LYS A 35 -11.68 0.52 5.25
CA LYS A 35 -11.73 1.92 4.81
C LYS A 35 -12.04 2.05 3.33
N ILE A 36 -11.74 1.02 2.54
CA ILE A 36 -12.14 0.91 1.15
C ILE A 36 -12.81 -0.44 0.90
N LYS A 37 -13.62 -0.51 -0.15
CA LYS A 37 -14.19 -1.75 -0.67
C LYS A 37 -13.94 -1.80 -2.17
N ILE A 38 -13.43 -2.92 -2.67
CA ILE A 38 -13.31 -3.16 -4.11
C ILE A 38 -14.49 -4.04 -4.52
N LYS A 39 -15.33 -3.54 -5.42
CA LYS A 39 -16.55 -4.25 -5.85
C LYS A 39 -16.19 -5.55 -6.57
N GLY A 40 -16.73 -6.67 -6.08
CA GLY A 40 -16.52 -7.99 -6.68
C GLY A 40 -15.13 -8.59 -6.42
N LEU A 41 -14.41 -8.09 -5.40
CA LEU A 41 -13.12 -8.64 -5.00
C LEU A 41 -13.10 -8.80 -3.48
N SER A 42 -13.00 -10.04 -2.99
CA SER A 42 -12.79 -10.27 -1.56
C SER A 42 -11.36 -9.89 -1.16
N ILE A 43 -11.13 -9.72 0.14
CA ILE A 43 -9.76 -9.49 0.64
C ILE A 43 -8.86 -10.68 0.29
N GLY A 44 -9.35 -11.92 0.41
CA GLY A 44 -8.59 -13.12 0.01
C GLY A 44 -8.18 -13.08 -1.46
N ASP A 45 -9.13 -12.79 -2.35
CA ASP A 45 -8.85 -12.68 -3.79
C ASP A 45 -7.86 -11.56 -4.11
N PHE A 46 -7.95 -10.44 -3.39
CA PHE A 46 -6.98 -9.34 -3.53
C PHE A 46 -5.57 -9.82 -3.19
N PHE A 47 -5.40 -10.50 -2.05
CA PHE A 47 -4.09 -11.03 -1.65
C PHE A 47 -3.57 -12.06 -2.64
N SER A 48 -4.40 -12.98 -3.12
CA SER A 48 -4.00 -13.96 -4.14
C SER A 48 -3.48 -13.28 -5.41
N ARG A 49 -4.18 -12.24 -5.90
CA ARG A 49 -3.74 -11.46 -7.07
C ARG A 49 -2.46 -10.66 -6.81
N ALA A 50 -2.34 -10.07 -5.62
CA ALA A 50 -1.15 -9.31 -5.23
C ALA A 50 0.09 -10.20 -5.14
N ILE A 51 -0.05 -11.42 -4.59
CA ILE A 51 1.02 -12.44 -4.55
C ILE A 51 1.41 -12.89 -5.96
N ALA A 52 0.42 -13.15 -6.83
CA ALA A 52 0.69 -13.51 -8.23
C ALA A 52 1.45 -12.39 -8.99
N THR A 53 1.18 -11.13 -8.66
CA THR A 53 1.85 -9.96 -9.27
C THR A 53 3.24 -9.71 -8.68
N PHE A 54 3.38 -9.87 -7.37
CA PHE A 54 4.62 -9.62 -6.64
C PHE A 54 4.83 -10.74 -5.60
N PRO A 55 5.64 -11.77 -5.89
CA PRO A 55 5.74 -12.97 -5.04
C PRO A 55 6.11 -12.70 -3.57
N ALA A 56 6.87 -11.65 -3.28
CA ALA A 56 7.21 -11.26 -1.91
C ALA A 56 6.20 -10.28 -1.26
N PHE A 57 4.99 -10.20 -1.80
CA PHE A 57 3.98 -9.24 -1.36
C PHE A 57 3.61 -9.45 0.11
N VAL A 58 3.46 -10.71 0.55
CA VAL A 58 3.08 -11.02 1.94
C VAL A 58 4.08 -10.41 2.93
N VAL A 59 5.38 -10.59 2.70
CA VAL A 59 6.43 -10.04 3.57
C VAL A 59 6.41 -8.51 3.53
N ARG A 60 6.32 -7.91 2.34
CA ARG A 60 6.19 -6.44 2.20
C ARG A 60 4.96 -5.90 2.92
N TYR A 61 3.84 -6.60 2.84
CA TYR A 61 2.61 -6.20 3.48
C TYR A 61 2.72 -6.23 5.01
N ILE A 62 3.31 -7.29 5.59
CA ILE A 62 3.51 -7.40 7.03
C ILE A 62 4.36 -6.22 7.54
N VAL A 63 5.46 -5.91 6.86
CA VAL A 63 6.33 -4.78 7.22
C VAL A 63 5.58 -3.45 7.08
N TYR A 64 4.87 -3.24 5.97
CA TYR A 64 4.07 -2.04 5.75
C TYR A 64 3.01 -1.85 6.84
N ARG A 65 2.29 -2.92 7.21
CA ARG A 65 1.26 -2.90 8.25
C ARG A 65 1.85 -2.54 9.61
N ASP A 66 2.95 -3.18 10.02
CA ASP A 66 3.63 -2.87 11.29
C ASP A 66 4.06 -1.39 11.34
N LEU A 67 4.65 -0.87 10.27
CA LEU A 67 5.05 0.54 10.19
C LEU A 67 3.85 1.50 10.30
N LYS A 68 2.73 1.21 9.62
CA LYS A 68 1.52 2.03 9.68
C LYS A 68 0.86 1.98 11.07
N GLU A 69 0.81 0.81 11.69
CA GLU A 69 0.23 0.63 13.03
C GLU A 69 1.08 1.31 14.12
N ARG A 70 2.40 1.42 13.93
CA ARG A 70 3.28 2.26 14.76
C ARG A 70 3.12 3.76 14.51
N GLY A 71 2.20 4.18 13.64
CA GLY A 71 1.90 5.59 13.36
C GLY A 71 2.90 6.28 12.43
N TYR A 72 3.71 5.54 11.67
CA TYR A 72 4.54 6.16 10.64
C TYR A 72 3.70 6.54 9.41
N ALA A 73 4.05 7.68 8.81
CA ALA A 73 3.64 7.98 7.44
C ALA A 73 4.57 7.20 6.48
N VAL A 74 4.02 6.18 5.81
CA VAL A 74 4.79 5.25 4.96
C VAL A 74 4.37 5.42 3.51
N ARG A 75 5.34 5.63 2.62
CA ARG A 75 5.16 5.50 1.17
C ARG A 75 5.87 4.26 0.69
N ALA A 76 5.13 3.36 0.05
CA ALA A 76 5.71 2.20 -0.63
C ALA A 76 6.12 2.59 -2.05
N GLY A 77 7.39 2.36 -2.39
CA GLY A 77 7.81 2.35 -3.79
C GLY A 77 8.05 0.92 -4.26
N ARG A 78 8.87 0.75 -5.29
CA ARG A 78 9.01 -0.55 -5.98
C ARG A 78 9.69 -1.62 -5.12
N THR A 79 10.74 -1.24 -4.41
CA THR A 79 11.55 -2.13 -3.57
C THR A 79 11.44 -1.75 -2.09
N ASP A 80 11.38 -0.45 -1.81
CA ASP A 80 11.67 0.09 -0.49
C ASP A 80 10.48 0.87 0.08
N PHE A 81 10.55 1.16 1.38
CA PHE A 81 9.62 2.05 2.04
C PHE A 81 10.30 3.34 2.46
N TRP A 82 9.66 4.46 2.16
CA TRP A 82 10.04 5.78 2.65
C TRP A 82 9.19 6.09 3.88
N LEU A 83 9.86 6.32 5.01
CA LEU A 83 9.23 6.73 6.27
C LEU A 83 9.38 8.23 6.45
N TYR A 84 8.25 8.91 6.61
CA TYR A 84 8.21 10.33 6.88
C TYR A 84 8.04 10.57 8.38
N PRO A 85 8.48 11.74 8.90
CA PRO A 85 8.23 12.12 10.28
C PRO A 85 6.75 12.01 10.64
N ARG A 86 6.45 11.70 11.91
CA ARG A 86 5.06 11.66 12.38
C ARG A 86 4.49 13.08 12.40
N GLY A 87 3.20 13.20 12.09
CA GLY A 87 2.45 14.46 12.19
C GLY A 87 2.73 15.50 11.10
N VAL A 88 3.56 15.19 10.09
CA VAL A 88 3.81 16.10 8.96
C VAL A 88 2.85 15.80 7.81
N ARG A 89 2.46 16.83 7.06
CA ARG A 89 1.68 16.62 5.84
C ARG A 89 2.57 16.02 4.75
N GLN A 90 1.96 15.25 3.85
CA GLN A 90 2.66 14.67 2.71
C GLN A 90 3.29 15.80 1.86
N GLY A 91 4.58 15.68 1.57
CA GLY A 91 5.34 16.69 0.81
C GLY A 91 5.95 17.82 1.65
N GLU A 92 5.62 17.93 2.94
CA GLU A 92 6.12 19.01 3.80
C GLU A 92 7.57 18.78 4.26
N LYS A 93 7.95 17.52 4.48
CA LYS A 93 9.32 17.13 4.87
C LYS A 93 9.80 15.93 4.06
N PRO A 94 11.12 15.81 3.82
CA PRO A 94 11.67 14.62 3.18
C PRO A 94 11.47 13.38 4.06
N ALA A 95 11.62 12.21 3.46
CA ALA A 95 11.66 10.95 4.20
C ALA A 95 12.85 10.97 5.17
N ARG A 96 12.59 10.58 6.42
CA ARG A 96 13.62 10.48 7.47
C ARG A 96 14.37 9.16 7.41
N TYR A 97 13.69 8.10 6.97
CA TYR A 97 14.28 6.77 6.86
C TYR A 97 13.84 6.11 5.56
N VAL A 98 14.71 5.25 5.03
CA VAL A 98 14.39 4.29 3.98
C VAL A 98 14.54 2.90 4.58
N VAL A 99 13.51 2.07 4.42
CA VAL A 99 13.49 0.68 4.90
C VAL A 99 13.64 -0.24 3.69
N HIS A 100 14.71 -1.03 3.71
CA HIS A 100 14.99 -2.09 2.77
C HIS A 100 14.72 -3.44 3.44
N ILE A 101 13.94 -4.31 2.79
CA ILE A 101 13.77 -5.69 3.25
C ILE A 101 14.90 -6.53 2.67
N LEU A 102 15.73 -7.10 3.53
CA LEU A 102 16.76 -8.07 3.15
C LEU A 102 16.11 -9.44 2.94
N ARG A 103 16.57 -10.17 1.93
CA ARG A 103 16.20 -11.57 1.66
C ARG A 103 17.35 -12.49 1.99
#